data_AF-A0A2K1IAH7-F1
#
_entry.id   AF-A0A2K1IAH7-F1
#
_cell.length_a   1.000
_cell.length_b   1.000
_cell.length_c   1.000
_cell.angle_alpha   90.00
_cell.angle_beta   90.00
_cell.angle_gamma   90.00
#
_symmetry.space_group_name_H-M   'P 1'
#
loop_
_entity.id
_entity.type
_entity.pdbx_description
1 polymer ?
#
loop_
_entity_poly.entity_id
_entity_poly.type
_entity_poly.pdbx_seq_one_letter_code
_entity_poly.pdbx_strand_id
1 'polypeptide(L)' 'MEWNGIEKMAKVEGRMDAKQFVEILEKNLLPNIEESSIFEKKVICQQAKNSKHNSKLA' A
#
# COMPACT_ATOMS: atom_id res chain seq x y z
N MET A 1 11.01 -14.83 4.76
CA MET A 1 10.46 -13.55 5.25
C MET A 1 9.35 -13.93 6.20
N GLU A 2 9.50 -13.65 7.49
CA GLU A 2 8.38 -13.76 8.42
C GLU A 2 7.42 -12.61 8.16
N TRP A 3 6.13 -12.93 8.12
CA TRP A 3 5.07 -11.94 7.93
C TRP A 3 4.62 -11.46 9.31
N ASN A 4 4.80 -10.17 9.60
CA ASN A 4 4.46 -9.55 10.88
C ASN A 4 2.94 -9.28 11.08
N GLY A 5 2.07 -9.92 10.29
CA GLY A 5 0.61 -9.77 10.39
C GLY A 5 -0.01 -8.72 9.45
N ILE A 6 -1.33 -8.53 9.57
CA ILE A 6 -2.12 -7.57 8.77
C ILE A 6 -2.08 -6.22 9.48
N GLU A 7 -1.37 -5.24 8.92
CA GLU A 7 -1.27 -3.92 9.56
C GLU A 7 -2.53 -3.07 9.38
N LYS A 8 -3.16 -3.06 8.19
CA LYS A 8 -4.45 -2.37 7.91
C LYS A 8 -5.23 -3.05 6.78
N MET A 9 -6.55 -3.12 6.91
CA MET A 9 -7.48 -3.49 5.83
C MET A 9 -8.33 -2.28 5.42
N ALA A 10 -8.44 -2.02 4.11
CA ALA A 10 -9.32 -1.00 3.58
C ALA A 10 -10.49 -1.65 2.83
N LYS A 11 -11.72 -1.25 3.17
CA LYS A 11 -12.91 -1.66 2.40
C LYS A 11 -12.90 -0.93 1.05
N VAL A 12 -13.02 -1.68 -0.04
CA VAL A 12 -13.21 -1.13 -1.38
C VAL A 12 -14.58 -1.55 -1.88
N GLU A 13 -15.36 -0.58 -2.36
CA GLU A 13 -16.66 -0.86 -2.98
C GLU A 13 -16.49 -1.04 -4.49
N GLY A 14 -16.92 -2.20 -5.00
CA GLY A 14 -16.73 -2.57 -6.40
C GLY A 14 -15.29 -2.92 -6.75
N ARG A 15 -14.88 -2.64 -7.99
CA ARG A 15 -13.55 -3.00 -8.50
C ARG A 15 -12.58 -1.85 -8.29
N MET A 16 -11.62 -2.02 -7.39
CA MET A 16 -10.56 -1.03 -7.10
C MET A 16 -9.91 -0.48 -8.37
N ASP A 17 -9.95 0.82 -8.60
CA ASP A 17 -9.20 1.48 -9.67
C ASP A 17 -7.82 1.99 -9.20
N ALA A 18 -7.05 2.60 -10.12
CA ALA A 18 -5.71 3.11 -9.80
C ALA A 18 -5.73 4.32 -8.84
N LYS A 19 -6.78 5.14 -8.87
CA LYS A 19 -6.91 6.30 -7.96
C LYS A 19 -7.20 5.81 -6.55
N GLN A 20 -8.16 4.90 -6.41
CA GLN A 20 -8.48 4.26 -5.14
C GLN A 20 -7.29 3.51 -4.57
N PHE A 21 -6.49 2.85 -5.42
CA PHE A 21 -5.24 2.20 -4.99
C PHE A 21 -4.28 3.21 -4.35
N VAL A 22 -4.01 4.35 -5.00
CA VAL A 22 -3.13 5.38 -4.42
C VAL A 22 -3.70 5.98 -3.14
N GLU A 23 -5.00 6.28 -3.09
CA GLU A 23 -5.63 6.76 -1.86
C GLU A 23 -5.47 5.78 -0.70
N ILE A 24 -5.57 4.47 -0.95
CA ILE A 24 -5.38 3.44 0.08
C ILE A 24 -3.93 3.44 0.58
N LEU A 25 -2.94 3.58 -0.32
CA LEU A 25 -1.53 3.66 0.06
C LEU A 25 -1.26 4.90 0.92
N GLU A 26 -1.75 6.06 0.51
CA GLU A 26 -1.55 7.32 1.23
C GLU A 26 -2.23 7.34 2.60
N LYS A 27 -3.48 6.85 2.69
CA LYS A 27 -4.25 6.88 3.93
C LYS A 27 -3.83 5.80 4.93
N ASN A 28 -3.29 4.66 4.47
CA ASN A 28 -3.05 3.51 5.33
C ASN A 28 -1.57 3.11 5.39
N LEU A 29 -0.92 2.90 4.24
CA LEU A 29 0.42 2.32 4.19
C LEU A 29 1.48 3.32 4.66
N LEU A 30 1.44 4.57 4.18
CA LEU A 30 2.44 5.57 4.57
C LEU A 30 2.43 5.82 6.09
N PRO A 31 1.28 6.13 6.75
CA PRO A 31 1.24 6.31 8.19
C PRO A 31 1.72 5.07 8.97
N ASN A 32 1.42 3.86 8.50
CA ASN A 32 1.89 2.64 9.13
C ASN A 32 3.42 2.48 9.06
N ILE A 33 4.03 2.83 7.92
CA ILE A 33 5.49 2.87 7.80
C ILE A 33 6.07 3.87 8.80
N GLU A 34 5.37 5.01 9.01
CA GLU A 34 5.83 6.01 9.96
C GLU A 34 5.78 5.52 11.41
N GLU A 35 4.65 4.93 11.80
CA GLU A 35 4.40 4.41 13.14
C GLU A 35 5.30 3.20 13.47
N SER A 36 5.60 2.35 12.48
CA SER A 36 6.39 1.13 12.67
C SER A 36 7.89 1.36 12.85
N SER A 37 8.34 2.62 12.88
CA SER A 37 9.76 3.00 13.05
C SER A 37 10.70 2.35 12.00
N ILE A 38 10.17 1.91 10.85
CA ILE A 38 10.92 1.31 9.75
C ILE A 38 11.74 2.37 8.98
N PHE A 39 11.53 3.66 9.29
CA PHE A 39 12.13 4.83 8.64
C PHE A 39 13.65 4.79 8.41
N GLU A 40 14.43 4.08 9.22
CA GLU A 40 15.89 4.06 9.07
C GLU A 40 16.38 3.19 7.90
N LYS A 41 15.48 2.47 7.19
CA LYS A 41 15.84 1.58 6.09
C LYS A 41 14.98 1.83 4.84
N LYS A 42 15.57 1.54 3.67
CA LYS A 42 14.83 1.46 2.40
C LYS A 42 13.67 0.47 2.57
N VAL A 43 12.44 0.93 2.35
CA VAL A 43 11.24 0.10 2.39
C VAL A 43 11.12 -0.67 1.06
N ILE A 44 11.01 -1.99 1.14
CA ILE A 44 10.71 -2.84 -0.02
C ILE A 44 9.21 -3.13 0.00
N CYS A 45 8.49 -2.57 -0.97
CA CYS A 45 7.05 -2.82 -1.13
C CYS A 45 6.83 -4.01 -2.06
N GLN A 46 6.26 -5.10 -1.53
CA GLN A 46 5.88 -6.27 -2.33
C GLN A 46 4.41 -6.16 -2.77
N GLN A 47 4.17 -6.31 -4.07
CA GLN A 47 2.82 -6.29 -4.63
C GLN A 47 2.72 -7.23 -5.84
N ALA A 48 1.51 -7.71 -6.12
CA ALA A 48 1.25 -8.50 -7.33
C ALA A 48 1.41 -7.64 -8.60
N LYS A 49 1.76 -8.29 -9.71
CA LYS A 49 1.83 -7.67 -11.05
C LYS A 49 0.41 -7.39 -11.56
N ASN A 50 -0.17 -6.29 -11.12
CA ASN A 50 -1.45 -5.76 -11.61
C ASN A 50 -1.20 -4.48 -12.42
N SER A 51 -1.90 -4.32 -13.54
CA SER A 51 -1.74 -3.13 -14.41
C SER A 51 -2.03 -1.83 -13.67
N LYS A 52 -2.94 -1.86 -12.69
CA LYS A 52 -3.31 -0.70 -11.86
C LYS A 52 -2.22 -0.26 -10.90
N HIS A 53 -1.34 -1.18 -10.48
CA HIS A 53 -0.25 -0.85 -9.58
C HIS A 53 0.94 -0.19 -10.31
N ASN A 54 0.92 -0.22 -11.65
CA ASN A 54 1.96 0.33 -12.52
C ASN A 54 1.44 1.45 -13.43
N SER A 55 0.18 1.86 -13.26
CA SER A 55 -0.39 2.94 -14.06
C SER A 55 0.14 4.29 -13.59
N LYS A 56 0.51 5.16 -14.54
CA LYS A 56 0.75 6.57 -14.25
C LYS A 56 -0.59 7.24 -13.93
N LEU A 57 -0.71 7.85 -12.76
CA LEU A 57 -1.82 8.79 -12.52
C LEU A 57 -1.60 10.02 -13.41
N ALA A 58 -2.60 10.31 -14.24
CA ALA A 58 -2.67 11.51 -15.08
C ALA A 58 -3.13 12.71 -14.24
#